data_AF-A0A0A0NWK7-F1
#
_entry.id   AF-A0A0A0NWK7-F1
#
_cell.length_a   1.000
_cell.length_b   1.000
_cell.length_c   1.000
_cell.angle_alpha   90.00
_cell.angle_beta   90.00
_cell.angle_gamma   90.00
#
_symmetry.space_group_name_H-M   'P 1'
#
loop_
_entity.id
_entity.type
_entity.pdbx_description
1 polymer ?
#
loop_
_entity_poly.entity_id
_entity_poly.type
_entity_poly.pdbx_seq_one_letter_code
_entity_poly.pdbx_strand_id
1 'polypeptide(L)'
;MTLWDRLRDSVQTMQAQLTAKKHELQSGAFRDASMAMCALVAAADGTIDPSERRRVAQLIATNDVLQSFPPDDLHRRFEDHLDELTTDFALGMASAIREIGKAKRRPAEARAVIQIGIVIGCADGYFDESERDVVREACSALDIPPTEFDLHRPLRVPRPYRAPDELPQAAGERVSGRAGSGTGRAIRPGAAVPGDDLQVFLKALTSGTRQKLFAHFADGEELTVGEAAERAGLGPSTTSEHLAVLRRGGLLQSTRSGKLVRYRADREGIAELLGQLHSYLLAPSEPQDTPPAHG
;
A
#
# COMPACT_ATOMS: atom_id res chain seq x y z
N MET A 1 -10.07 -12.02 12.93
CA MET A 1 -9.82 -10.58 12.77
C MET A 1 -8.53 -10.40 12.02
N THR A 2 -8.57 -9.81 10.83
CA THR A 2 -7.36 -9.55 10.05
C THR A 2 -6.61 -8.35 10.63
N LEU A 3 -5.31 -8.25 10.38
CA LEU A 3 -4.47 -7.12 10.79
C LEU A 3 -5.05 -5.77 10.34
N TRP A 4 -5.63 -5.76 9.13
CA TRP A 4 -6.24 -4.59 8.52
C TRP A 4 -7.55 -4.17 9.17
N ASP A 5 -8.32 -5.12 9.71
CA ASP A 5 -9.52 -4.79 10.48
C ASP A 5 -9.10 -4.03 11.75
N ARG A 6 -8.08 -4.51 12.46
CA ARG A 6 -7.56 -3.84 13.66
C ARG A 6 -6.96 -2.48 13.37
N LEU A 7 -6.16 -2.34 12.32
CA LEU A 7 -5.57 -1.05 11.96
C LEU A 7 -6.67 -0.03 11.61
N ARG A 8 -7.69 -0.44 10.86
CA ARG A 8 -8.83 0.42 10.53
C ARG A 8 -9.61 0.83 11.78
N ASP A 9 -9.92 -0.12 12.67
CA ASP A 9 -10.59 0.17 13.93
C ASP A 9 -9.75 1.12 14.79
N SER A 10 -8.43 0.97 14.76
CA SER A 10 -7.47 1.85 15.44
C SER A 10 -7.47 3.25 14.82
N VAL A 11 -7.42 3.38 13.49
CA VAL A 11 -7.53 4.67 12.76
C VAL A 11 -8.85 5.39 13.07
N GLN A 12 -9.98 4.67 13.06
CA GLN A 12 -11.28 5.25 13.43
C GLN A 12 -11.29 5.73 14.89
N THR A 13 -10.69 4.95 15.80
CA THR A 13 -10.55 5.32 17.21
C THR A 13 -9.67 6.56 17.38
N MET A 14 -8.54 6.63 16.68
CA MET A 14 -7.64 7.79 16.69
C MET A 14 -8.33 9.04 16.16
N GLN A 15 -9.08 8.93 15.06
CA GLN A 15 -9.84 10.04 14.49
C GLN A 15 -10.93 10.56 15.46
N ALA A 16 -11.59 9.66 16.20
CA ALA A 16 -12.53 10.04 17.25
C ALA A 16 -11.85 10.77 18.41
N GLN A 17 -10.68 10.30 18.86
CA GLN A 17 -9.88 10.93 19.92
C GLN A 17 -9.39 12.33 19.52
N LEU A 18 -8.90 12.46 18.28
CA LEU A 18 -8.48 13.73 17.68
C LEU A 18 -9.62 14.75 17.69
N THR A 19 -10.80 14.35 17.24
CA THR A 19 -11.99 15.22 17.18
C THR A 19 -12.44 15.64 18.58
N ALA A 20 -12.42 14.72 19.55
CA ALA A 20 -12.78 15.02 20.93
C ALA A 20 -11.86 16.05 21.59
N LYS A 21 -10.58 16.09 21.21
CA LYS A 21 -9.57 17.00 21.76
C LYS A 21 -9.28 18.22 20.90
N LYS A 22 -10.02 18.46 19.81
CA LYS A 22 -9.68 19.51 18.82
C LYS A 22 -9.46 20.90 19.41
N HIS A 23 -10.17 21.26 20.49
CA HIS A 23 -10.06 22.57 21.13
C HIS A 23 -8.76 22.74 21.92
N GLU A 24 -8.11 21.65 22.30
CA GLU A 24 -6.80 21.64 22.96
C GLU A 24 -5.63 21.69 21.95
N LEU A 25 -5.91 21.44 20.66
CA LEU A 25 -4.94 21.25 19.59
C LEU A 25 -4.83 22.48 18.68
N GLN A 26 -4.55 23.65 19.25
CA GLN A 26 -4.59 24.94 18.53
C GLN A 26 -3.25 25.67 18.48
N SER A 27 -2.17 25.01 18.87
CA SER A 27 -0.85 25.65 18.94
C SER A 27 -0.19 25.77 17.57
N GLY A 28 0.61 26.83 17.39
CA GLY A 28 1.44 26.95 16.20
C GLY A 28 2.46 25.81 16.08
N ALA A 29 3.00 25.31 17.20
CA ALA A 29 3.92 24.17 17.19
C ALA A 29 3.23 22.87 16.74
N PHE A 30 1.97 22.67 17.12
CA PHE A 30 1.16 21.53 16.67
C PHE A 30 0.86 21.62 15.18
N ARG A 31 0.46 22.79 14.69
CA ARG A 31 0.24 23.02 13.25
C ARG A 31 1.50 22.69 12.45
N ASP A 32 2.63 23.25 12.87
CA ASP A 32 3.90 23.13 12.15
C ASP A 32 4.39 21.68 12.16
N ALA A 33 4.33 21.00 13.33
CA ALA A 33 4.63 19.59 13.47
C ALA A 33 3.69 18.69 12.64
N SER A 34 2.39 19.02 12.56
CA SER A 34 1.43 18.23 11.77
C SER A 34 1.73 18.34 10.28
N MET A 35 2.09 19.52 9.78
CA MET A 35 2.45 19.70 8.37
C MET A 35 3.76 18.98 8.02
N ALA A 36 4.77 19.08 8.89
CA ALA A 36 6.01 18.31 8.77
C ALA A 36 5.75 16.79 8.74
N MET A 37 4.87 16.31 9.62
CA MET A 37 4.49 14.90 9.68
C MET A 37 3.78 14.43 8.40
N CYS A 38 2.83 15.21 7.87
CA CYS A 38 2.15 14.88 6.63
C CYS A 38 3.11 14.85 5.43
N ALA A 39 4.05 15.81 5.38
CA ALA A 39 5.07 15.86 4.32
C ALA A 39 6.00 14.65 4.36
N LEU A 40 6.44 14.24 5.56
CA LEU A 40 7.26 13.04 5.72
C LEU A 40 6.54 11.75 5.28
N VAL A 41 5.26 11.60 5.64
CA VAL A 41 4.46 10.43 5.21
C VAL A 41 4.27 10.44 3.70
N ALA A 42 3.97 11.59 3.10
CA ALA A 42 3.82 11.74 1.65
C ALA A 42 5.11 11.44 0.86
N ALA A 43 6.27 11.54 1.51
CA ALA A 43 7.60 11.34 0.93
C ALA A 43 8.29 10.07 1.45
N ALA A 44 7.58 9.17 2.13
CA ALA A 44 8.20 8.13 2.93
C ALA A 44 9.07 7.15 2.13
N ASP A 45 8.75 6.92 0.86
CA ASP A 45 9.53 6.06 -0.03
C ASP A 45 10.78 6.76 -0.64
N GLY A 46 11.04 8.01 -0.25
CA GLY A 46 12.12 8.85 -0.77
C GLY A 46 11.77 9.56 -2.08
N THR A 47 10.57 9.37 -2.60
CA THR A 47 10.04 10.06 -3.78
C THR A 47 8.70 10.72 -3.46
N ILE A 48 8.38 11.81 -4.16
CA ILE A 48 7.11 12.52 -3.98
C ILE A 48 6.39 12.49 -5.32
N ASP A 49 5.46 11.55 -5.48
CA ASP A 49 4.63 11.49 -6.68
C ASP A 49 3.56 12.61 -6.67
N PRO A 50 3.28 13.28 -7.80
CA PRO A 50 2.27 14.34 -7.87
C PRO A 50 0.85 13.89 -7.50
N SER A 51 0.52 12.60 -7.63
CA SER A 51 -0.77 12.07 -7.19
C SER A 51 -0.82 11.93 -5.67
N GLU A 52 0.26 11.48 -5.03
CA GLU A 52 0.36 11.35 -3.58
C GLU A 52 0.34 12.71 -2.90
N ARG A 53 1.12 13.67 -3.41
CA ARG A 53 1.10 15.08 -2.97
C ARG A 53 -0.30 15.68 -2.98
N ARG A 54 -1.04 15.50 -4.09
CA ARG A 54 -2.42 16.01 -4.22
C ARG A 54 -3.39 15.32 -3.26
N ARG A 55 -3.23 14.01 -3.07
CA ARG A 55 -4.06 13.22 -2.15
C ARG A 55 -3.88 13.72 -0.71
N VAL A 56 -2.64 13.80 -0.24
CA VAL A 56 -2.33 14.26 1.12
C VAL A 56 -2.82 15.69 1.34
N ALA A 57 -2.63 16.59 0.37
CA ALA A 57 -3.14 17.96 0.45
C ALA A 57 -4.68 18.02 0.60
N GLN A 58 -5.43 17.17 -0.12
CA GLN A 58 -6.89 17.08 0.04
C GLN A 58 -7.29 16.57 1.43
N LEU A 59 -6.58 15.57 1.94
CA LEU A 59 -6.85 15.01 3.27
C LEU A 59 -6.59 16.02 4.38
N ILE A 60 -5.50 16.79 4.28
CA ILE A 60 -5.20 17.91 5.18
C ILE A 60 -6.36 18.92 5.19
N ALA A 61 -6.83 19.32 4.01
CA ALA A 61 -7.91 20.31 3.89
C ALA A 61 -9.25 19.83 4.46
N THR A 62 -9.53 18.54 4.38
CA THR A 62 -10.77 17.93 4.90
C THR A 62 -10.70 17.49 6.37
N ASN A 63 -9.53 17.62 7.03
CA ASN A 63 -9.35 17.16 8.40
C ASN A 63 -9.96 18.14 9.43
N ASP A 64 -10.95 17.68 10.20
CA ASP A 64 -11.69 18.52 11.16
C ASP A 64 -10.83 19.12 12.29
N VAL A 65 -9.69 18.52 12.65
CA VAL A 65 -8.78 19.07 13.67
C VAL A 65 -7.95 20.22 13.08
N LEU A 66 -7.47 20.04 11.84
CA LEU A 66 -6.64 21.01 11.16
C LEU A 66 -7.44 22.22 10.63
N GLN A 67 -8.76 22.09 10.42
CA GLN A 67 -9.65 23.19 10.05
C GLN A 67 -9.66 24.37 11.05
N SER A 68 -9.10 24.20 12.25
CA SER A 68 -8.88 25.30 13.19
C SER A 68 -7.80 26.30 12.72
N PHE A 69 -7.00 25.95 11.71
CA PHE A 69 -5.98 26.79 11.10
C PHE A 69 -6.36 27.23 9.68
N PRO A 70 -5.84 28.37 9.19
CA PRO A 70 -6.10 28.81 7.81
C PRO A 70 -5.60 27.79 6.78
N PRO A 71 -6.43 27.36 5.81
CA PRO A 71 -6.06 26.32 4.85
C PRO A 71 -4.87 26.71 3.98
N ASP A 72 -4.76 28.00 3.62
CA ASP A 72 -3.63 28.51 2.83
C ASP A 72 -2.30 28.41 3.60
N ASP A 73 -2.31 28.62 4.93
CA ASP A 73 -1.11 28.49 5.76
C ASP A 73 -0.70 27.02 5.94
N LEU A 74 -1.68 26.11 6.09
CA LEU A 74 -1.42 24.67 6.11
C LEU A 74 -0.82 24.20 4.80
N HIS A 75 -1.45 24.57 3.67
CA HIS A 75 -0.97 24.19 2.34
C HIS A 75 0.45 24.71 2.11
N ARG A 76 0.71 26.00 2.36
CA ARG A 76 2.05 26.58 2.20
C ARG A 76 3.11 25.82 3.01
N ARG A 77 2.86 25.54 4.29
CA ARG A 77 3.81 24.85 5.16
C ARG A 77 4.05 23.40 4.74
N PHE A 78 3.00 22.72 4.32
CA PHE A 78 3.12 21.37 3.76
C PHE A 78 4.01 21.39 2.52
N GLU A 79 3.80 22.36 1.63
CA GLU A 79 4.60 22.49 0.41
C GLU A 79 6.05 22.89 0.69
N ASP A 80 6.30 23.79 1.62
CA ASP A 80 7.66 24.18 2.05
C ASP A 80 8.46 22.94 2.52
N HIS A 81 7.84 22.04 3.28
CA HIS A 81 8.48 20.79 3.72
C HIS A 81 8.69 19.79 2.58
N LEU A 82 7.74 19.68 1.64
CA LEU A 82 7.93 18.82 0.46
C LEU A 82 9.05 19.33 -0.45
N ASP A 83 9.19 20.64 -0.61
CA ASP A 83 10.26 21.25 -1.40
C ASP A 83 11.64 20.99 -0.75
N GLU A 84 11.74 21.07 0.59
CA GLU A 84 12.95 20.67 1.33
C GLU A 84 13.28 19.18 1.10
N LEU A 85 12.30 18.29 1.24
CA LEU A 85 12.46 16.84 1.03
C LEU A 85 12.82 16.47 -0.41
N THR A 86 12.31 17.23 -1.38
CA THR A 86 12.61 17.06 -2.81
C THR A 86 14.03 17.52 -3.14
N THR A 87 14.50 18.58 -2.48
CA THR A 87 15.82 19.17 -2.73
C THR A 87 16.94 18.29 -2.18
N ASP A 88 16.82 17.88 -0.91
CA ASP A 88 17.73 16.95 -0.26
C ASP A 88 16.93 16.17 0.79
N PHE A 89 16.68 14.90 0.48
CA PHE A 89 15.84 14.06 1.32
C PHE A 89 16.39 13.91 2.74
N ALA A 90 17.71 13.76 2.90
CA ALA A 90 18.31 13.54 4.21
C ALA A 90 18.24 14.80 5.09
N LEU A 91 18.51 15.96 4.50
CA LEU A 91 18.40 17.24 5.21
C LEU A 91 16.95 17.62 5.49
N GLY A 92 16.05 17.44 4.51
CA GLY A 92 14.62 17.69 4.65
C GLY A 92 14.00 16.81 5.73
N MET A 93 14.37 15.52 5.77
CA MET A 93 13.90 14.60 6.81
C MET A 93 14.35 15.05 8.20
N ALA A 94 15.63 15.41 8.36
CA ALA A 94 16.14 15.93 9.63
C ALA A 94 15.45 17.26 10.05
N SER A 95 15.13 18.12 9.08
CA SER A 95 14.39 19.37 9.29
C SER A 95 12.97 19.12 9.80
N ALA A 96 12.23 18.23 9.13
CA ALA A 96 10.88 17.86 9.49
C ALA A 96 10.81 17.15 10.85
N ILE A 97 11.71 16.21 11.14
CA ILE A 97 11.80 15.54 12.44
C ILE A 97 12.09 16.54 13.58
N ARG A 98 12.96 17.53 13.34
CA ARG A 98 13.22 18.61 14.30
C ARG A 98 11.98 19.46 14.53
N GLU A 99 11.21 19.77 13.49
CA GLU A 99 9.95 20.51 13.60
C GLU A 99 8.94 19.73 14.46
N ILE A 100 8.76 18.43 14.18
CA ILE A 100 7.92 17.52 14.95
C ILE A 100 8.33 17.51 16.42
N GLY A 101 9.63 17.41 16.70
CA GLY A 101 10.18 17.41 18.06
C GLY A 101 9.80 18.63 18.91
N LYS A 102 9.41 19.77 18.30
CA LYS A 102 8.94 20.95 19.05
C LYS A 102 7.61 20.71 19.79
N ALA A 103 6.79 19.77 19.31
CA ALA A 103 5.53 19.40 19.98
C ALA A 103 5.75 18.54 21.25
N LYS A 104 6.97 18.03 21.49
CA LYS A 104 7.31 17.12 22.59
C LYS A 104 6.88 17.60 23.98
N ARG A 105 6.93 18.91 24.23
CA ARG A 105 6.54 19.49 25.53
C ARG A 105 5.03 19.46 25.81
N ARG A 106 4.22 19.08 24.81
CA ARG A 106 2.76 19.05 24.88
C ARG A 106 2.27 17.65 24.51
N PRO A 107 2.12 16.74 25.49
CA PRO A 107 1.93 15.31 25.23
C PRO A 107 0.64 14.97 24.48
N ALA A 108 -0.39 15.81 24.58
CA ALA A 108 -1.63 15.67 23.80
C ALA A 108 -1.40 16.04 22.32
N GLU A 109 -0.71 17.15 22.06
CA GLU A 109 -0.36 17.59 20.69
C GLU A 109 0.62 16.62 20.03
N ALA A 110 1.63 16.16 20.76
CA ALA A 110 2.60 15.19 20.25
C ALA A 110 1.94 13.89 19.77
N ARG A 111 1.01 13.34 20.56
CA ARG A 111 0.21 12.17 20.14
C ARG A 111 -0.67 12.48 18.95
N ALA A 112 -1.32 13.64 18.94
CA ALA A 112 -2.19 14.05 17.85
C ALA A 112 -1.42 14.19 16.52
N VAL A 113 -0.17 14.68 16.53
CA VAL A 113 0.69 14.75 15.34
C VAL A 113 0.91 13.36 14.74
N ILE A 114 1.27 12.37 15.58
CA ILE A 114 1.46 10.99 15.13
C ILE A 114 0.16 10.40 14.58
N GLN A 115 -0.96 10.60 15.28
CA GLN A 115 -2.27 10.13 14.84
C GLN A 115 -2.67 10.73 13.48
N ILE A 116 -2.42 12.02 13.27
CA ILE A 116 -2.69 12.68 11.98
C ILE A 116 -1.86 12.06 10.86
N GLY A 117 -0.57 11.81 11.09
CA GLY A 117 0.30 11.15 10.12
C GLY A 117 -0.22 9.76 9.72
N ILE A 118 -0.64 8.96 10.70
CA ILE A 118 -1.20 7.62 10.45
C ILE A 118 -2.54 7.69 9.72
N VAL A 119 -3.45 8.56 10.16
CA VAL A 119 -4.79 8.71 9.55
C VAL A 119 -4.69 9.14 8.09
N ILE A 120 -3.77 10.07 7.78
CA ILE A 120 -3.59 10.60 6.43
C ILE A 120 -2.87 9.57 5.53
N GLY A 121 -1.82 8.91 6.02
CA GLY A 121 -1.14 7.85 5.24
C GLY A 121 -2.03 6.64 4.99
N CYS A 122 -2.91 6.29 5.94
CA CYS A 122 -3.85 5.16 5.77
C CYS A 122 -5.04 5.42 4.82
N ALA A 123 -5.11 6.57 4.13
CA ALA A 123 -6.33 7.00 3.44
C ALA A 123 -6.78 6.09 2.29
N ASP A 124 -5.85 5.39 1.63
CA ASP A 124 -6.17 4.41 0.58
C ASP A 124 -6.29 2.96 1.11
N GLY A 125 -6.14 2.79 2.43
CA GLY A 125 -6.30 1.54 3.14
C GLY A 125 -5.05 0.66 3.16
N TYR A 126 -3.89 1.19 2.75
CA TYR A 126 -2.60 0.56 2.92
C TYR A 126 -1.68 1.50 3.73
N PHE A 127 -0.81 0.92 4.54
CA PHE A 127 0.18 1.67 5.31
C PHE A 127 1.44 0.82 5.36
N ASP A 128 2.41 1.16 4.52
CA ASP A 128 3.56 0.33 4.19
C ASP A 128 4.72 0.47 5.19
N GLU A 129 5.85 -0.21 4.95
CA GLU A 129 6.97 -0.17 5.90
C GLU A 129 7.72 1.16 5.88
N SER A 130 7.82 1.82 4.73
CA SER A 130 8.47 3.12 4.60
C SER A 130 7.70 4.17 5.40
N GLU A 131 6.36 4.20 5.27
CA GLU A 131 5.52 5.10 6.06
C GLU A 131 5.60 4.81 7.57
N ARG A 132 5.69 3.52 7.95
CA ARG A 132 5.86 3.13 9.35
C ARG A 132 7.22 3.54 9.91
N ASP A 133 8.28 3.41 9.15
CA ASP A 133 9.63 3.79 9.58
C ASP A 133 9.71 5.29 9.83
N VAL A 134 9.10 6.09 8.95
CA VAL A 134 8.92 7.53 9.17
C VAL A 134 8.14 7.83 10.45
N VAL A 135 7.00 7.15 10.69
CA VAL A 135 6.22 7.35 11.92
C VAL A 135 7.00 6.90 13.16
N ARG A 136 7.78 5.82 13.08
CA ARG A 136 8.63 5.34 14.19
C ARG A 136 9.73 6.35 14.52
N GLU A 137 10.32 6.98 13.51
CA GLU A 137 11.30 8.05 13.70
C GLU A 137 10.65 9.26 14.37
N ALA A 138 9.46 9.68 13.92
CA ALA A 138 8.69 10.75 14.55
C ALA A 138 8.30 10.41 16.01
N CYS A 139 7.90 9.16 16.28
CA CYS A 139 7.64 8.65 17.62
C CYS A 139 8.88 8.77 18.52
N SER A 140 10.06 8.41 17.99
CA SER A 140 11.32 8.54 18.71
C SER A 140 11.63 9.99 19.05
N ALA A 141 11.45 10.92 18.11
CA ALA A 141 11.67 12.35 18.34
C ALA A 141 10.75 12.94 19.43
N LEU A 142 9.56 12.36 19.62
CA LEU A 142 8.56 12.79 20.60
C LEU A 142 8.61 12.04 21.94
N ASP A 143 9.52 11.08 22.11
CA ASP A 143 9.54 10.12 23.24
C ASP A 143 8.20 9.36 23.43
N ILE A 144 7.54 9.00 22.34
CA ILE A 144 6.28 8.23 22.37
C ILE A 144 6.58 6.80 21.93
N PRO A 145 6.17 5.77 22.69
CA PRO A 145 6.39 4.38 22.29
C PRO A 145 5.55 4.03 21.06
N PRO A 146 6.13 3.51 19.95
CA PRO A 146 5.37 3.15 18.75
C PRO A 146 4.29 2.08 18.97
N THR A 147 4.36 1.34 20.09
CA THR A 147 3.33 0.39 20.53
C THR A 147 1.99 1.05 20.84
N GLU A 148 1.97 2.36 21.14
CA GLU A 148 0.73 3.10 21.38
C GLU A 148 -0.18 3.15 20.14
N PHE A 149 0.38 2.92 18.94
CA PHE A 149 -0.32 3.09 17.67
C PHE A 149 -0.38 1.81 16.80
N ASP A 150 -0.16 0.64 17.38
CA ASP A 150 -0.22 -0.66 16.68
C ASP A 150 0.71 -0.80 15.45
N LEU A 151 1.83 -0.05 15.39
CA LEU A 151 2.79 -0.05 14.26
C LEU A 151 3.67 -1.33 14.16
N HIS A 152 3.32 -2.38 14.90
CA HIS A 152 4.12 -3.59 15.12
C HIS A 152 3.73 -4.73 14.19
N ARG A 153 4.00 -4.60 12.88
CA ARG A 153 4.24 -5.82 12.09
C ARG A 153 5.00 -5.54 10.80
N PRO A 154 6.29 -5.90 10.68
CA PRO A 154 7.02 -5.70 9.43
C PRO A 154 6.36 -6.48 8.29
N LEU A 155 6.44 -5.93 7.08
CA LEU A 155 6.28 -6.71 5.84
C LEU A 155 7.19 -7.95 5.91
N ARG A 156 6.86 -8.99 5.13
CA ARG A 156 7.62 -10.25 5.12
C ARG A 156 9.11 -9.94 4.93
N VAL A 157 9.93 -10.14 5.97
CA VAL A 157 11.38 -9.92 5.89
C VAL A 157 11.93 -10.65 4.67
N PRO A 158 12.72 -9.99 3.80
CA PRO A 158 13.36 -10.66 2.68
C PRO A 158 14.08 -11.90 3.21
N ARG A 159 13.85 -13.06 2.58
CA ARG A 159 14.59 -14.25 2.97
C ARG A 159 16.08 -13.96 2.74
N PRO A 160 16.97 -14.30 3.69
CA PRO A 160 18.40 -14.20 3.45
C PRO A 160 18.74 -14.97 2.17
N TYR A 161 19.61 -14.41 1.35
CA TYR A 161 20.04 -15.04 0.11
C TYR A 161 20.56 -16.44 0.43
N ARG A 162 20.03 -17.43 -0.30
CA ARG A 162 20.49 -18.81 -0.25
C ARG A 162 21.14 -19.12 -1.58
N ALA A 163 22.35 -19.66 -1.56
CA ALA A 163 23.02 -20.03 -2.80
C ALA A 163 22.18 -21.10 -3.54
N PRO A 164 22.15 -21.10 -4.89
CA PRO A 164 21.24 -21.97 -5.66
C PRO A 164 21.39 -23.47 -5.38
N ASP A 165 22.60 -23.90 -5.00
CA ASP A 165 22.98 -25.25 -4.60
C ASP A 165 22.44 -25.67 -3.23
N GLU A 166 22.04 -24.72 -2.39
CA GLU A 166 21.42 -24.96 -1.10
C GLU A 166 19.87 -24.96 -1.17
N LEU A 167 19.28 -24.57 -2.30
CA LEU A 167 17.83 -24.70 -2.51
C LEU A 167 17.46 -26.19 -2.55
N PRO A 168 16.33 -26.61 -1.93
CA PRO A 168 15.84 -27.96 -2.09
C PRO A 168 15.69 -28.28 -3.57
N GLN A 169 16.46 -29.25 -4.07
CA GLN A 169 16.28 -29.75 -5.43
C GLN A 169 14.86 -30.28 -5.52
N ALA A 170 14.04 -29.69 -6.38
CA ALA A 170 12.71 -30.19 -6.66
C ALA A 170 12.86 -31.68 -7.03
N ALA A 171 12.20 -32.56 -6.28
CA ALA A 171 12.28 -33.98 -6.51
C ALA A 171 11.66 -34.31 -7.89
N GLY A 172 12.49 -34.45 -8.92
CA GLY A 172 12.03 -34.76 -10.27
C GLY A 172 13.17 -34.78 -11.29
N GLU A 173 13.60 -35.99 -11.64
CA GLU A 173 14.36 -36.41 -12.82
C GLU A 173 15.81 -35.90 -13.01
N ARG A 174 16.74 -36.85 -12.78
CA ARG A 174 18.16 -36.72 -13.15
C ARG A 174 18.29 -36.80 -14.67
N VAL A 175 18.75 -35.72 -15.29
CA VAL A 175 19.42 -35.81 -16.60
C VAL A 175 20.92 -35.60 -16.37
N SER A 176 21.67 -36.67 -16.63
CA SER A 176 23.13 -36.72 -16.66
C SER A 176 23.65 -35.90 -17.85
N GLY A 177 24.42 -34.84 -17.60
CA GLY A 177 25.10 -34.06 -18.64
C GLY A 177 26.28 -33.29 -18.07
N ARG A 178 27.43 -33.40 -18.72
CA ARG A 178 28.79 -33.12 -18.23
C ARG A 178 29.13 -31.62 -18.23
N ALA A 179 29.91 -31.19 -17.24
CA ALA A 179 30.38 -29.83 -17.04
C ALA A 179 31.30 -29.32 -18.17
N GLY A 180 30.99 -28.13 -18.69
CA GLY A 180 31.86 -27.28 -19.50
C GLY A 180 31.89 -25.88 -18.89
N SER A 181 33.07 -25.47 -18.43
CA SER A 181 33.36 -24.15 -17.88
C SER A 181 33.39 -23.10 -18.98
N GLY A 182 32.48 -22.12 -18.93
CA GLY A 182 32.49 -20.96 -19.81
C GLY A 182 31.90 -19.75 -19.10
N THR A 183 32.77 -18.86 -18.64
CA THR A 183 32.41 -17.54 -18.09
C THR A 183 31.88 -16.65 -19.21
N GLY A 184 30.59 -16.76 -19.51
CA GLY A 184 29.83 -15.81 -20.31
C GLY A 184 28.67 -15.29 -19.47
N ARG A 185 28.73 -14.03 -19.04
CA ARG A 185 27.59 -13.35 -18.41
C ARG A 185 26.52 -13.16 -19.47
N ALA A 186 25.63 -14.15 -19.60
CA ALA A 186 24.47 -14.09 -20.47
C ALA A 186 23.63 -12.88 -20.05
N ILE A 187 23.58 -11.89 -20.91
CA ILE A 187 22.61 -10.80 -20.83
C ILE A 187 21.24 -11.48 -20.91
N ARG A 188 20.41 -11.28 -19.87
CA ARG A 188 19.05 -11.81 -19.83
C ARG A 188 18.32 -11.41 -21.12
N PRO A 189 17.79 -12.34 -21.94
CA PRO A 189 16.69 -11.97 -22.81
C PRO A 189 15.57 -11.45 -21.90
N GLY A 190 15.04 -10.27 -22.19
CA GLY A 190 14.09 -9.58 -21.33
C GLY A 190 12.99 -10.53 -20.90
N ALA A 191 12.84 -10.76 -19.58
CA ALA A 191 11.71 -11.49 -19.05
C ALA A 191 10.45 -10.87 -19.67
N ALA A 192 9.67 -11.67 -20.40
CA ALA A 192 8.49 -11.16 -21.10
C ALA A 192 7.64 -10.42 -20.07
N VAL A 193 7.53 -9.10 -20.25
CA VAL A 193 6.72 -8.26 -19.36
C VAL A 193 5.30 -8.82 -19.42
N PRO A 194 4.67 -9.09 -18.27
CA PRO A 194 3.36 -9.69 -18.26
C PRO A 194 2.37 -8.78 -19.00
N GLY A 195 1.47 -9.42 -19.75
CA GLY A 195 0.47 -8.73 -20.56
C GLY A 195 -0.44 -7.82 -19.72
N ASP A 196 -1.14 -6.91 -20.40
CA ASP A 196 -1.97 -5.88 -19.77
C ASP A 196 -3.00 -6.45 -18.79
N ASP A 197 -3.58 -7.62 -19.09
CA ASP A 197 -4.59 -8.28 -18.26
C ASP A 197 -4.06 -8.65 -16.86
N LEU A 198 -2.81 -9.14 -16.77
CA LEU A 198 -2.20 -9.45 -15.48
C LEU A 198 -1.97 -8.19 -14.65
N GLN A 199 -1.61 -7.07 -15.29
CA GLN A 199 -1.45 -5.80 -14.58
C GLN A 199 -2.80 -5.29 -14.05
N VAL A 200 -3.87 -5.39 -14.83
CA VAL A 200 -5.22 -5.00 -14.40
C VAL A 200 -5.70 -5.88 -13.25
N PHE A 201 -5.45 -7.19 -13.29
CA PHE A 201 -5.74 -8.12 -12.19
C PHE A 201 -5.04 -7.73 -10.89
N LEU A 202 -3.73 -7.50 -10.94
CA LEU A 202 -2.95 -7.11 -9.77
C LEU A 202 -3.43 -5.78 -9.18
N LYS A 203 -3.70 -4.78 -10.04
CA LYS A 203 -4.28 -3.49 -9.63
C LYS A 203 -5.67 -3.64 -9.04
N ALA A 204 -6.50 -4.55 -9.56
CA ALA A 204 -7.81 -4.81 -8.99
C ALA A 204 -7.70 -5.40 -7.57
N LEU A 205 -6.69 -6.22 -7.29
CA LEU A 205 -6.47 -6.80 -5.96
C LEU A 205 -5.86 -5.85 -4.94
N THR A 206 -5.18 -4.78 -5.32
CA THR A 206 -4.47 -3.92 -4.34
C THR A 206 -5.37 -3.15 -3.36
N SER A 207 -6.67 -3.06 -3.61
CA SER A 207 -7.59 -2.37 -2.69
C SER A 207 -8.18 -3.29 -1.63
N GLY A 208 -8.02 -2.92 -0.35
CA GLY A 208 -8.61 -3.64 0.77
C GLY A 208 -10.14 -3.73 0.71
N THR A 209 -10.83 -2.70 0.23
CA THR A 209 -12.30 -2.73 0.07
C THR A 209 -12.71 -3.76 -0.99
N ARG A 210 -11.99 -3.84 -2.11
CA ARG A 210 -12.25 -4.83 -3.16
C ARG A 210 -11.92 -6.25 -2.71
N GLN A 211 -10.85 -6.45 -1.93
CA GLN A 211 -10.52 -7.75 -1.35
C GLN A 211 -11.62 -8.24 -0.39
N LYS A 212 -12.11 -7.37 0.51
CA LYS A 212 -13.21 -7.70 1.42
C LYS A 212 -14.49 -8.03 0.66
N LEU A 213 -14.83 -7.21 -0.34
CA LEU A 213 -15.97 -7.45 -1.21
C LEU A 213 -15.85 -8.79 -1.95
N PHE A 214 -14.67 -9.08 -2.51
CA PHE A 214 -14.40 -10.32 -3.23
C PHE A 214 -14.50 -11.57 -2.33
N ALA A 215 -14.15 -11.47 -1.05
CA ALA A 215 -14.25 -12.58 -0.09
C ALA A 215 -15.68 -13.16 0.00
N HIS A 216 -16.72 -12.33 -0.21
CA HIS A 216 -18.11 -12.79 -0.24
C HIS A 216 -18.46 -13.65 -1.47
N PHE A 217 -17.60 -13.71 -2.48
CA PHE A 217 -17.77 -14.54 -3.68
C PHE A 217 -16.87 -15.80 -3.66
N ALA A 218 -15.96 -15.93 -2.69
CA ALA A 218 -14.94 -16.97 -2.65
C ALA A 218 -15.51 -18.40 -2.54
N ASP A 219 -16.69 -18.54 -1.93
CA ASP A 219 -17.39 -19.83 -1.78
C ASP A 219 -18.24 -20.20 -3.01
N GLY A 220 -18.17 -19.40 -4.10
CA GLY A 220 -18.93 -19.64 -5.33
C GLY A 220 -20.34 -19.07 -5.29
N GLU A 221 -20.66 -18.24 -4.29
CA GLU A 221 -21.94 -17.54 -4.24
C GLU A 221 -22.09 -16.56 -5.42
N GLU A 222 -23.32 -16.44 -5.92
CA GLU A 222 -23.70 -15.41 -6.87
C GLU A 222 -24.45 -14.30 -6.14
N LEU A 223 -24.03 -13.05 -6.27
CA LEU A 223 -24.66 -11.91 -5.58
C LEU A 223 -24.98 -10.79 -6.57
N THR A 224 -26.09 -10.10 -6.34
CA THR A 224 -26.42 -8.84 -6.98
C THR A 224 -25.64 -7.68 -6.35
N VAL A 225 -25.64 -6.51 -7.01
CA VAL A 225 -25.05 -5.29 -6.44
C VAL A 225 -25.66 -4.94 -5.09
N GLY A 226 -26.98 -5.11 -4.93
CA GLY A 226 -27.68 -4.81 -3.68
C GLY A 226 -27.26 -5.74 -2.54
N GLU A 227 -27.29 -7.06 -2.78
CA GLU A 227 -26.88 -8.07 -1.80
C GLU A 227 -25.40 -7.90 -1.41
N ALA A 228 -24.52 -7.62 -2.39
CA ALA A 228 -23.11 -7.38 -2.14
C ALA A 228 -22.86 -6.08 -1.35
N ALA A 229 -23.64 -5.02 -1.60
CA ALA A 229 -23.55 -3.75 -0.90
C ALA A 229 -23.95 -3.90 0.58
N GLU A 230 -25.06 -4.62 0.83
CA GLU A 230 -25.54 -4.90 2.19
C GLU A 230 -24.51 -5.68 3.00
N ARG A 231 -23.97 -6.76 2.42
CA ARG A 231 -22.97 -7.62 3.10
C ARG A 231 -21.65 -6.90 3.37
N ALA A 232 -21.22 -6.06 2.43
CA ALA A 232 -19.98 -5.30 2.57
C ALA A 232 -20.13 -4.03 3.42
N GLY A 233 -21.36 -3.63 3.79
CA GLY A 233 -21.63 -2.37 4.49
C GLY A 233 -21.30 -1.13 3.65
N LEU A 234 -21.49 -1.20 2.34
CA LEU A 234 -21.13 -0.16 1.37
C LEU A 234 -22.37 0.44 0.69
N GLY A 235 -22.22 1.67 0.18
CA GLY A 235 -23.26 2.29 -0.66
C GLY A 235 -23.40 1.60 -2.03
N PRO A 236 -24.61 1.48 -2.62
CA PRO A 236 -24.82 0.77 -3.88
C PRO A 236 -23.98 1.27 -5.06
N SER A 237 -23.73 2.59 -5.15
CA SER A 237 -22.90 3.18 -6.20
C SER A 237 -21.43 2.75 -6.08
N THR A 238 -20.87 2.84 -4.86
CA THR A 238 -19.49 2.44 -4.55
C THR A 238 -19.29 0.94 -4.78
N THR A 239 -20.25 0.12 -4.37
CA THR A 239 -20.22 -1.32 -4.61
C THR A 239 -20.22 -1.63 -6.11
N SER A 240 -21.10 -0.99 -6.89
CA SER A 240 -21.16 -1.18 -8.34
C SER A 240 -19.82 -0.86 -9.01
N GLU A 241 -19.17 0.24 -8.60
CA GLU A 241 -17.85 0.63 -9.11
C GLU A 241 -16.78 -0.42 -8.77
N HIS A 242 -16.74 -0.90 -7.53
CA HIS A 242 -15.80 -1.95 -7.12
C HIS A 242 -16.04 -3.28 -7.85
N LEU A 243 -17.29 -3.70 -8.03
CA LEU A 243 -17.64 -4.89 -8.80
C LEU A 243 -17.22 -4.75 -10.27
N ALA A 244 -17.37 -3.57 -10.87
CA ALA A 244 -16.91 -3.30 -12.23
C ALA A 244 -15.38 -3.38 -12.37
N VAL A 245 -14.63 -2.88 -11.37
CA VAL A 245 -13.16 -3.02 -11.33
C VAL A 245 -12.75 -4.48 -11.18
N LEU A 246 -13.35 -5.21 -10.24
CA LEU A 246 -13.07 -6.63 -10.02
C LEU A 246 -13.38 -7.48 -11.27
N ARG A 247 -14.49 -7.17 -11.96
CA ARG A 247 -14.83 -7.82 -13.23
C ARG A 247 -13.83 -7.50 -14.34
N ARG A 248 -13.44 -6.23 -14.51
CA ARG A 248 -12.41 -5.86 -15.50
C ARG A 248 -11.06 -6.53 -15.25
N GLY A 249 -10.71 -6.76 -13.99
CA GLY A 249 -9.49 -7.49 -13.62
C GLY A 249 -9.61 -9.01 -13.68
N GLY A 250 -10.69 -9.58 -14.22
CA GLY A 250 -10.85 -11.02 -14.35
C GLY A 250 -11.13 -11.78 -13.04
N LEU A 251 -11.49 -11.07 -11.96
CA LEU A 251 -11.84 -11.72 -10.68
C LEU A 251 -13.32 -12.13 -10.63
N LEU A 252 -14.18 -11.36 -11.28
CA LEU A 252 -15.62 -11.60 -11.29
C LEU A 252 -16.13 -11.72 -12.72
N GLN A 253 -17.14 -12.56 -12.90
CA GLN A 253 -17.98 -12.59 -14.08
C GLN A 253 -19.39 -12.15 -13.70
N SER A 254 -20.14 -11.63 -14.68
CA SER A 254 -21.50 -11.13 -14.47
C SER A 254 -22.48 -11.78 -15.42
N THR A 255 -23.58 -12.30 -14.90
CA THR A 255 -24.68 -12.87 -15.67
C THR A 255 -25.95 -12.09 -15.42
N ARG A 256 -26.66 -11.70 -16.48
CA ARG A 256 -27.98 -11.07 -16.35
C ARG A 256 -29.04 -12.16 -16.16
N SER A 257 -29.71 -12.15 -15.01
CA SER A 257 -30.83 -13.03 -14.69
C SER A 257 -32.09 -12.18 -14.54
N GLY A 258 -32.91 -12.13 -15.60
CA GLY A 258 -34.08 -11.26 -15.68
C GLY A 258 -33.71 -9.78 -15.61
N LYS A 259 -34.28 -9.05 -14.64
CA LYS A 259 -34.01 -7.62 -14.41
C LYS A 259 -32.75 -7.33 -13.59
N LEU A 260 -32.10 -8.36 -13.05
CA LEU A 260 -30.98 -8.21 -12.12
C LEU A 260 -29.67 -8.73 -12.75
N VAL A 261 -28.56 -8.10 -12.38
CA VAL A 261 -27.21 -8.57 -12.73
C VAL A 261 -26.63 -9.27 -11.50
N ARG A 262 -26.25 -10.53 -11.66
CA ARG A 262 -25.56 -11.31 -10.63
C ARG A 262 -24.08 -11.41 -10.97
N TYR A 263 -23.24 -11.29 -9.96
CA TYR A 263 -21.80 -11.44 -10.03
C TYR A 263 -21.39 -12.72 -9.31
N ARG A 264 -20.35 -13.39 -9.81
CA ARG A 264 -19.73 -14.54 -9.17
C ARG A 264 -18.23 -14.55 -9.44
N ALA A 265 -17.47 -15.28 -8.63
CA ALA A 265 -16.04 -15.45 -8.87
C ALA A 265 -15.77 -16.09 -10.24
N ASP A 266 -14.82 -15.53 -10.98
CA ASP A 266 -14.30 -16.12 -12.21
C ASP A 266 -13.11 -17.02 -11.89
N ARG A 267 -13.39 -18.24 -11.42
CA ARG A 267 -12.35 -19.18 -10.99
C ARG A 267 -11.40 -19.55 -12.13
N GLU A 268 -11.90 -19.60 -13.36
CA GLU A 268 -11.11 -19.92 -14.55
C GLU A 268 -10.16 -18.77 -14.88
N GLY A 269 -10.68 -17.55 -15.00
CA GLY A 269 -9.85 -16.35 -15.25
C GLY A 269 -8.79 -16.13 -14.16
N ILE A 270 -9.16 -16.32 -12.89
CA ILE A 270 -8.21 -16.24 -11.77
C ILE A 270 -7.10 -17.29 -11.90
N ALA A 271 -7.44 -18.54 -12.22
CA ALA A 271 -6.44 -19.60 -12.36
C ALA A 271 -5.46 -19.33 -13.52
N GLU A 272 -5.98 -18.82 -14.64
CA GLU A 272 -5.17 -18.42 -15.79
C GLU A 272 -4.17 -17.31 -15.42
N LEU A 273 -4.64 -16.23 -14.81
CA LEU A 273 -3.82 -15.08 -14.42
C LEU A 273 -2.80 -15.45 -13.35
N LEU A 274 -3.15 -16.32 -12.40
CA LEU A 274 -2.21 -16.87 -11.44
C LEU A 274 -1.13 -17.73 -12.12
N GLY A 275 -1.49 -18.49 -13.15
CA GLY A 275 -0.53 -19.23 -13.98
C GLY A 275 0.43 -18.32 -14.72
N GLN A 276 -0.05 -17.20 -15.26
CA GLN A 276 0.79 -16.17 -15.89
C GLN A 276 1.73 -15.52 -14.88
N LEU A 277 1.24 -15.14 -13.70
CA LEU A 277 2.06 -14.57 -12.62
C LEU A 277 3.12 -15.55 -12.13
N HIS A 278 2.74 -16.81 -11.94
CA HIS A 278 3.66 -17.88 -11.57
C HIS A 278 4.77 -18.03 -12.62
N SER A 279 4.39 -18.08 -13.90
CA SER A 279 5.36 -18.21 -15.00
C SER A 279 6.30 -17.00 -15.06
N TYR A 280 5.77 -15.78 -14.95
CA TYR A 280 6.59 -14.57 -14.94
C TYR A 280 7.59 -14.52 -13.76
N LEU A 281 7.16 -14.93 -12.57
CA LEU A 281 7.98 -14.84 -11.36
C LEU A 281 8.95 -16.02 -11.19
N LEU A 282 8.61 -17.21 -11.69
CA LEU A 282 9.26 -18.47 -11.31
C LEU A 282 9.74 -19.32 -12.50
N ALA A 283 9.39 -18.99 -13.76
CA ALA A 283 9.85 -19.80 -14.90
C ALA A 283 11.37 -19.68 -15.09
N PRO A 284 12.10 -20.80 -15.24
CA PRO A 284 13.51 -20.77 -15.58
C PRO A 284 13.70 -20.20 -16.99
N SER A 285 14.72 -19.38 -17.18
CA SER A 285 15.13 -18.94 -18.51
C SER A 285 15.69 -20.16 -19.25
N GLU A 286 14.98 -20.68 -20.26
CA GLU A 286 15.52 -21.77 -21.08
C GLU A 286 16.82 -21.28 -21.75
N PRO A 287 17.94 -22.00 -21.58
CA PRO A 287 19.12 -21.77 -22.40
C PRO A 287 18.77 -22.17 -23.83
N GLN A 288 18.89 -21.25 -24.78
CA GLN A 288 18.71 -21.59 -26.20
C GLN A 288 19.81 -22.56 -26.61
N ASP A 289 19.42 -23.79 -26.96
CA ASP A 289 20.28 -24.75 -27.62
C ASP A 289 20.90 -24.11 -28.87
N THR A 290 22.22 -24.15 -28.91
CA THR A 290 23.05 -23.59 -29.99
C THR A 290 22.73 -24.32 -31.30
N PRO A 291 22.56 -23.62 -32.44
CA PRO A 291 22.26 -24.25 -33.73
C PRO A 291 23.38 -25.24 -34.15
N PRO A 292 23.06 -26.25 -34.98
CA PRO A 292 23.91 -27.42 -35.17
C PRO A 292 25.23 -27.03 -35.82
N ALA A 293 26.30 -27.68 -35.36
CA ALA A 293 27.64 -27.55 -35.92
C ALA A 293 27.61 -27.79 -37.44
N HIS A 294 27.94 -26.75 -38.20
CA HIS A 294 28.25 -26.89 -39.62
C HIS A 294 29.75 -27.17 -39.78
N GLY A 295 30.03 -28.38 -40.29
CA GLY A 295 31.11 -28.70 -41.24
C GLY A 295 32.53 -28.51 -40.79
#